data_AF-A0A9D1RAB9-F1
#
_entry.id   AF-A0A9D1RAB9-F1
#
_cell.length_a   1.000
_cell.length_b   1.000
_cell.length_c   1.000
_cell.angle_alpha   90.00
_cell.angle_beta   90.00
_cell.angle_gamma   90.00
#
_symmetry.space_group_name_H-M   'P 1'
#
loop_
_entity.id
_entity.type
_entity.pdbx_description
1 polymer ?
#
loop_
_entity_poly.entity_id
_entity_poly.type
_entity_poly.pdbx_seq_one_letter_code
_entity_poly.pdbx_strand_id
1 'polypeptide(L)'
;MELLSIVLLSEGNTDLLARTLESLRGLSDSSVEIIVTGQLEQTGVLELLVSEETLRGKLRYLALPAGEKPGVCLNAAARLAKGRYLTFLREGAALSPMVCGAAAETLDRAKGAVWCYSGAQVGGTEEMLPPINWPDYKKEGKLFSDLISERSVAFSSVV
;
A
#
# COMPACT_ATOMS: atom_id res chain seq x y z
N MET A 1 13.31 12.14 3.62
CA MET A 1 12.16 11.34 4.08
C MET A 1 12.67 9.95 4.42
N GLU A 2 12.25 9.36 5.53
CA GLU A 2 12.66 8.00 5.88
C GLU A 2 12.03 6.98 4.93
N LEU A 3 12.64 5.79 4.82
CA LEU A 3 12.20 4.76 3.87
C LEU A 3 10.79 4.26 4.24
N LEU A 4 9.88 4.29 3.28
CA LEU A 4 8.54 3.67 3.37
C LEU A 4 8.55 2.34 2.63
N SER A 5 8.03 1.29 3.26
CA SER A 5 7.79 0.00 2.62
C SER A 5 6.32 -0.15 2.26
N ILE A 6 6.04 -0.40 0.98
CA ILE A 6 4.71 -0.72 0.48
C ILE A 6 4.66 -2.23 0.24
N VAL A 7 3.82 -2.95 0.98
CA VAL A 7 3.57 -4.38 0.76
C VAL A 7 2.31 -4.52 -0.08
N LEU A 8 2.44 -5.06 -1.28
CA LEU A 8 1.36 -5.27 -2.23
C LEU A 8 1.03 -6.76 -2.34
N LEU A 9 -0.17 -7.15 -1.91
CA LEU A 9 -0.67 -8.50 -2.10
C LEU A 9 -1.22 -8.68 -3.52
N SER A 10 -0.67 -9.67 -4.22
CA SER A 10 -1.12 -10.12 -5.54
C SER A 10 -1.91 -11.41 -5.42
N GLU A 11 -3.10 -11.44 -6.03
CA GLU A 11 -3.95 -12.62 -6.18
C GLU A 11 -3.86 -13.21 -7.60
N GLY A 12 -2.97 -12.65 -8.43
CA GLY A 12 -2.66 -13.14 -9.77
C GLY A 12 -3.37 -12.39 -10.89
N ASN A 13 -4.13 -11.33 -10.59
CA ASN A 13 -4.76 -10.51 -11.61
C ASN A 13 -3.79 -9.45 -12.13
N THR A 14 -3.15 -9.73 -13.26
CA THR A 14 -2.14 -8.85 -13.85
C THR A 14 -2.68 -7.48 -14.24
N ASP A 15 -3.95 -7.36 -14.63
CA ASP A 15 -4.55 -6.08 -15.03
C ASP A 15 -4.75 -5.17 -13.81
N LEU A 16 -5.25 -5.72 -12.71
CA LEU A 16 -5.42 -4.98 -11.46
C LEU A 16 -4.06 -4.61 -10.84
N LEU A 17 -3.11 -5.54 -10.91
CA LEU A 17 -1.75 -5.28 -10.45
C LEU A 17 -1.08 -4.17 -11.27
N ALA A 18 -1.20 -4.19 -12.60
CA ALA A 18 -0.65 -3.15 -13.47
C ALA A 18 -1.20 -1.75 -13.14
N ARG A 19 -2.51 -1.64 -12.88
CA ARG A 19 -3.14 -0.38 -12.44
C ARG A 19 -2.60 0.11 -11.10
N THR A 20 -2.40 -0.80 -10.15
CA THR A 20 -1.79 -0.43 -8.87
C THR A 20 -0.37 0.07 -9.08
N LEU A 21 0.46 -0.66 -9.84
CA LEU A 21 1.85 -0.29 -10.12
C LEU A 21 1.92 1.06 -10.84
N GLU A 22 1.01 1.34 -11.78
CA GLU A 22 0.90 2.65 -12.44
C GLU A 22 0.72 3.79 -11.43
N SER A 23 -0.17 3.64 -10.45
CA SER A 23 -0.34 4.64 -9.39
C SER A 23 0.92 4.83 -8.55
N LEU A 24 1.69 3.75 -8.31
CA LEU A 24 2.92 3.80 -7.54
C LEU A 24 4.08 4.44 -8.30
N ARG A 25 4.03 4.52 -9.63
CA ARG A 25 5.03 5.28 -10.42
C ARG A 25 5.03 6.76 -10.06
N GLY A 26 3.89 7.32 -9.62
CA GLY A 26 3.79 8.68 -9.10
C GLY A 26 4.53 8.93 -7.78
N LEU A 27 4.93 7.86 -7.07
CA LEU A 27 5.73 7.92 -5.84
C LEU A 27 7.24 7.85 -6.11
N SER A 28 7.67 7.95 -7.38
CA SER A 28 9.04 7.72 -7.84
C SER A 28 10.09 8.68 -7.25
N ASP A 29 9.72 9.87 -6.78
CA ASP A 29 10.65 10.81 -6.12
C ASP A 29 10.84 10.52 -4.62
N SER A 30 10.07 9.59 -4.06
CA SER A 30 10.13 9.23 -2.64
C SER A 30 11.09 8.08 -2.36
N SER A 31 11.69 8.06 -1.17
CA SER A 31 12.42 6.90 -0.62
C SER A 31 11.42 5.80 -0.28
N VAL A 32 11.05 5.01 -1.29
CA VAL A 32 10.06 3.92 -1.17
C VAL A 32 10.68 2.61 -1.65
N GLU A 33 10.37 1.53 -0.97
CA GLU A 33 10.48 0.17 -1.52
C GLU A 33 9.08 -0.44 -1.69
N ILE A 34 8.93 -1.29 -2.69
CA ILE A 34 7.68 -1.98 -3.00
C ILE A 34 7.97 -3.47 -2.95
N ILE A 35 7.26 -4.19 -2.08
CA ILE A 35 7.35 -5.64 -1.94
C ILE A 35 6.03 -6.21 -2.45
N VAL A 36 6.04 -6.78 -3.65
CA VAL A 36 4.92 -7.54 -4.17
C VAL A 36 5.00 -8.96 -3.62
N THR A 37 3.93 -9.45 -3.02
CA THR A 37 3.86 -10.79 -2.42
C THR A 37 2.68 -11.55 -2.98
N GLY A 38 2.89 -12.82 -3.32
CA GLY A 38 1.91 -13.66 -3.99
C GLY A 38 2.31 -15.12 -3.94
N GLN A 39 1.55 -15.95 -4.65
CA GLN A 39 1.81 -17.39 -4.73
C GLN A 39 2.69 -17.71 -5.95
N LEU A 40 3.52 -18.76 -5.83
CA LEU A 40 4.49 -19.18 -6.85
C LEU A 40 3.87 -19.51 -8.21
N GLU A 41 2.63 -20.00 -8.24
CA GLU A 41 1.89 -20.32 -9.47
C GLU A 41 1.52 -19.10 -10.32
N GLN A 42 1.64 -17.87 -9.78
CA GLN A 42 1.29 -16.64 -10.47
C GLN A 42 2.40 -16.17 -11.42
N THR A 43 2.74 -16.96 -12.45
CA THR A 43 3.86 -16.65 -13.37
C THR A 43 3.69 -15.33 -14.11
N GLY A 44 2.45 -14.96 -14.49
CA GLY A 44 2.16 -13.69 -15.15
C GLY A 44 2.46 -12.45 -14.28
N VAL A 45 2.42 -12.59 -12.95
CA VAL A 45 2.83 -11.52 -12.03
C VAL A 45 4.32 -11.27 -12.16
N LEU A 46 5.14 -12.31 -12.15
CA LEU A 46 6.59 -12.16 -12.29
C LEU A 46 6.96 -11.50 -13.63
N GLU A 47 6.33 -11.92 -14.72
CA GLU A 47 6.55 -11.32 -16.05
C GLU A 47 6.22 -9.83 -16.07
N LEU A 48 5.06 -9.44 -15.52
CA LEU A 48 4.67 -8.03 -15.36
C LEU A 48 5.71 -7.25 -14.55
N LEU A 49 6.13 -7.76 -13.39
CA LEU A 49 7.09 -7.10 -12.52
C LEU A 49 8.48 -6.95 -13.17
N VAL A 50 8.90 -7.90 -14.00
CA VAL A 50 10.16 -7.83 -14.76
C VAL A 50 10.09 -6.74 -15.85
N SER A 51 8.92 -6.54 -16.45
CA SER A 51 8.70 -5.48 -17.45
C SER A 51 8.60 -4.07 -16.87
N GLU A 52 8.47 -3.91 -15.55
CA GLU A 52 8.36 -2.60 -14.89
C GLU A 52 9.71 -1.91 -14.70
N GLU A 53 10.17 -1.22 -15.74
CA GLU A 53 11.47 -0.53 -15.72
C GLU A 53 11.51 0.63 -14.72
N THR A 54 10.43 1.40 -14.61
CA THR A 54 10.35 2.61 -13.76
C THR A 54 10.51 2.28 -12.27
N LEU A 55 10.10 1.09 -11.85
CA LEU A 55 10.11 0.64 -10.46
C LEU A 55 11.23 -0.37 -10.16
N ARG A 56 12.03 -0.77 -11.15
CA ARG A 56 13.01 -1.87 -11.07
C ARG A 56 14.01 -1.77 -9.91
N GLY A 57 14.38 -0.57 -9.49
CA GLY A 57 15.28 -0.33 -8.35
C GLY A 57 14.60 -0.33 -6.97
N LYS A 58 13.27 -0.31 -6.93
CA LYS A 58 12.45 -0.23 -5.72
C LYS A 58 11.62 -1.50 -5.49
N LEU A 59 11.44 -2.30 -6.53
CA LEU A 59 10.53 -3.43 -6.55
C LEU A 59 11.23 -4.73 -6.14
N ARG A 60 10.58 -5.48 -5.26
CA ARG A 60 10.97 -6.83 -4.84
C ARG A 60 9.76 -7.73 -4.94
N TYR A 61 9.96 -8.95 -5.43
CA TYR A 61 8.91 -9.96 -5.46
C TYR A 61 9.21 -11.07 -4.45
N LEU A 62 8.21 -11.41 -3.63
CA LEU A 62 8.22 -12.54 -2.72
C LEU A 62 7.15 -13.52 -3.15
N ALA A 63 7.57 -14.63 -3.75
CA ALA A 63 6.69 -15.73 -4.09
C ALA A 63 6.69 -16.78 -2.96
N LEU A 64 5.52 -17.07 -2.41
CA LEU A 64 5.32 -18.12 -1.41
C LEU A 64 4.73 -19.38 -2.03
N PRO A 65 4.84 -20.55 -1.35
CA PRO A 65 4.19 -21.78 -1.80
C PRO A 65 2.70 -21.61 -2.11
N ALA A 66 2.22 -22.44 -3.03
CA ALA A 66 0.81 -22.52 -3.39
C ALA A 66 -0.08 -22.76 -2.17
N GLY A 67 -1.27 -22.15 -2.15
CA GLY A 67 -2.27 -22.36 -1.10
C GLY A 67 -1.99 -21.62 0.22
N GLU A 68 -0.92 -20.81 0.30
CA GLU A 68 -0.69 -19.94 1.45
C GLU A 68 -1.78 -18.88 1.58
N LYS A 69 -2.18 -18.61 2.82
CA LYS A 69 -3.24 -17.63 3.11
C LYS A 69 -2.72 -16.20 2.91
N PRO A 70 -3.57 -15.23 2.50
CA PRO A 70 -3.21 -13.83 2.35
C PRO A 70 -2.41 -13.25 3.53
N GLY A 71 -2.85 -13.52 4.75
CA GLY A 71 -2.16 -13.05 5.96
C GLY A 71 -0.74 -13.61 6.13
N VAL A 72 -0.46 -14.83 5.67
CA VAL A 72 0.89 -15.41 5.69
C VAL A 72 1.79 -14.67 4.71
N CYS A 73 1.29 -14.42 3.49
CA CYS A 73 2.02 -13.68 2.46
C CYS A 73 2.36 -12.26 2.92
N LEU A 74 1.40 -11.56 3.52
CA LEU A 74 1.57 -10.23 4.09
C LEU A 74 2.59 -10.22 5.24
N ASN A 75 2.50 -11.17 6.16
CA ASN A 75 3.43 -11.26 7.29
C ASN A 75 4.87 -11.56 6.84
N ALA A 76 5.03 -12.44 5.84
CA ALA A 76 6.35 -12.75 5.29
C ALA A 76 6.97 -11.52 4.61
N ALA A 77 6.18 -10.79 3.81
CA ALA A 77 6.62 -9.56 3.17
C ALA A 77 6.95 -8.46 4.20
N ALA A 78 6.12 -8.29 5.24
CA ALA A 78 6.36 -7.32 6.31
C ALA A 78 7.67 -7.58 7.07
N ARG A 79 8.07 -8.85 7.27
CA ARG A 79 9.36 -9.20 7.88
C ARG A 79 10.57 -8.86 7.01
N LEU A 80 10.37 -8.76 5.69
CA LEU A 80 11.41 -8.40 4.73
C LEU A 80 11.46 -6.90 4.43
N ALA A 81 10.49 -6.14 4.92
CA ALA A 81 10.44 -4.69 4.83
C ALA A 81 11.58 -4.05 5.63
N LYS A 82 12.19 -3.03 5.04
CA LYS A 82 13.33 -2.26 5.55
C LYS A 82 12.96 -0.83 5.91
N GLY A 83 11.76 -0.39 5.52
CA GLY A 83 11.24 0.94 5.79
C GLY A 83 10.91 1.11 7.27
N ARG A 84 11.02 2.36 7.74
CA ARG A 84 10.53 2.75 9.07
C ARG A 84 9.02 2.69 9.13
N TYR A 85 8.37 3.11 8.05
CA TYR A 85 6.92 3.03 7.89
C TYR A 85 6.58 1.86 6.99
N LEU A 86 5.43 1.26 7.26
CA LEU A 86 4.89 0.13 6.51
C LEU A 86 3.45 0.43 6.14
N THR A 87 3.09 0.19 4.89
CA THR A 87 1.71 0.21 4.42
C THR A 87 1.40 -1.02 3.59
N PHE A 88 0.12 -1.38 3.53
CA PHE A 88 -0.37 -2.57 2.85
C PHE A 88 -1.34 -2.16 1.75
N LEU A 89 -1.23 -2.82 0.60
CA LEU A 89 -2.10 -2.65 -0.55
C LEU A 89 -2.52 -4.01 -1.10
N ARG A 90 -3.62 -4.01 -1.83
CA ARG A 90 -4.06 -5.12 -2.68
C ARG A 90 -4.02 -4.69 -4.14
N GLU A 91 -3.93 -5.64 -5.05
CA GLU A 91 -4.13 -5.39 -6.48
C GLU A 91 -5.46 -4.65 -6.73
N GLY A 92 -5.44 -3.68 -7.65
CA GLY A 92 -6.58 -2.81 -7.94
C GLY A 92 -6.72 -1.60 -7.04
N ALA A 93 -5.98 -1.52 -5.92
CA ALA A 93 -5.87 -0.29 -5.14
C ALA A 93 -4.99 0.74 -5.85
N ALA A 94 -5.31 2.03 -5.71
CA ALA A 94 -4.47 3.12 -6.19
C ALA A 94 -4.16 4.10 -5.06
N LEU A 95 -2.91 4.54 -4.99
CA LEU A 95 -2.47 5.53 -4.02
C LEU A 95 -2.33 6.91 -4.66
N SER A 96 -2.79 7.92 -3.93
CA SER A 96 -2.42 9.31 -4.19
C SER A 96 -0.92 9.49 -4.04
N PRO A 97 -0.23 10.22 -4.94
CA PRO A 97 1.18 10.53 -4.80
C PRO A 97 1.54 11.24 -3.48
N MET A 98 0.58 11.93 -2.86
CA MET A 98 0.80 12.71 -1.64
C MET A 98 0.57 11.91 -0.35
N VAL A 99 -0.17 10.79 -0.41
CA VAL A 99 -0.68 10.11 0.81
C VAL A 99 0.45 9.56 1.67
N CYS A 100 1.51 9.02 1.05
CA CYS A 100 2.65 8.44 1.75
C CYS A 100 3.43 9.49 2.55
N GLY A 101 3.70 10.65 1.94
CA GLY A 101 4.40 11.75 2.61
C GLY A 101 3.56 12.32 3.75
N ALA A 102 2.29 12.60 3.48
CA ALA A 102 1.38 13.16 4.48
C ALA A 102 1.16 12.19 5.67
N ALA A 103 1.06 10.88 5.42
CA ALA A 103 0.96 9.87 6.47
C ALA A 103 2.22 9.81 7.34
N ALA A 104 3.42 9.80 6.74
CA ALA A 104 4.68 9.78 7.46
C ALA A 104 4.85 11.04 8.34
N GLU A 105 4.62 12.22 7.78
CA GLU A 105 4.67 13.50 8.53
C GLU A 105 3.66 13.53 9.68
N THR A 106 2.49 12.92 9.49
CA THR A 106 1.46 12.83 10.51
C THR A 106 1.89 11.92 11.66
N LEU A 107 2.48 10.75 11.35
CA LEU A 107 3.03 9.85 12.36
C LEU A 107 4.18 10.48 13.14
N ASP A 108 5.07 11.21 12.48
CA ASP A 108 6.20 11.89 13.15
C ASP A 108 5.75 13.00 14.09
N ARG A 109 4.72 13.76 13.72
CA ARG A 109 4.15 14.81 14.58
C ARG A 109 3.35 14.24 15.74
N ALA A 110 2.71 13.10 15.54
CA ALA A 110 1.83 12.50 16.51
C ALA A 110 2.60 11.70 17.56
N LYS A 111 3.03 12.38 18.63
CA LYS A 111 3.63 11.74 19.80
C LYS A 111 2.78 10.55 20.28
N GLY A 112 3.38 9.35 20.24
CA GLY A 112 2.77 8.08 20.68
C GLY A 112 1.84 7.40 19.68
N ALA A 113 1.63 7.94 18.47
CA ALA A 113 0.86 7.22 17.45
C ALA A 113 1.74 6.19 16.74
N VAL A 114 1.25 4.95 16.67
CA VAL A 114 1.98 3.84 16.03
C VAL A 114 1.43 3.53 14.64
N TRP A 115 0.27 4.08 14.28
CA TRP A 115 -0.39 3.90 12.98
C TRP A 115 -1.33 5.05 12.64
N CYS A 116 -1.59 5.22 11.34
CA CYS A 116 -2.55 6.16 10.75
C CYS A 116 -3.20 5.50 9.52
N TYR A 117 -4.32 6.05 9.04
CA TYR A 117 -4.93 5.67 7.78
C TYR A 117 -5.73 6.84 7.20
N SER A 118 -6.02 6.78 5.90
CA SER A 118 -6.81 7.78 5.18
C SER A 118 -8.19 7.24 4.83
N GLY A 119 -9.10 8.15 4.43
CA GLY A 119 -10.31 7.75 3.72
C GLY A 119 -9.99 7.08 2.39
N ALA A 120 -10.98 6.39 1.85
CA ALA A 120 -10.94 5.77 0.53
C ALA A 120 -12.17 6.20 -0.28
N GLN A 121 -12.11 6.05 -1.58
CA GLN A 121 -13.15 6.27 -2.57
C GLN A 121 -13.21 5.01 -3.42
N VAL A 122 -14.44 4.61 -3.76
CA VAL A 122 -14.64 3.48 -4.65
C VAL A 122 -14.42 3.96 -6.09
N GLY A 123 -13.52 3.28 -6.80
CA GLY A 123 -13.20 3.65 -8.18
C GLY A 123 -14.44 3.69 -9.07
N GLY A 124 -14.63 4.80 -9.78
CA GLY A 124 -15.78 4.98 -10.67
C GLY A 124 -17.06 5.48 -9.99
N THR A 125 -17.02 5.81 -8.70
CA THR A 125 -18.12 6.46 -7.98
C THR A 125 -17.65 7.73 -7.29
N GLU A 126 -18.56 8.62 -6.89
CA GLU A 126 -18.27 9.74 -5.97
C GLU A 126 -18.35 9.30 -4.49
N GLU A 127 -18.54 8.01 -4.24
CA GLU A 127 -18.71 7.48 -2.89
C GLU A 127 -17.36 7.46 -2.17
N MET A 128 -17.23 8.35 -1.19
CA MET A 128 -16.15 8.32 -0.22
C MET A 128 -16.54 7.38 0.92
N LEU A 129 -15.70 6.38 1.17
CA LEU A 129 -15.68 5.61 2.40
C LEU A 129 -14.89 6.45 3.42
N PRO A 130 -15.57 7.16 4.35
CA PRO A 130 -14.87 7.86 5.40
C PRO A 130 -14.08 6.84 6.24
N PRO A 131 -13.08 7.30 6.99
CA PRO A 131 -12.44 6.49 8.00
C PRO A 131 -13.51 5.96 8.95
N ILE A 132 -13.81 4.67 8.87
CA ILE A 132 -14.78 4.05 9.77
C ILE A 132 -14.12 3.96 11.14
N ASN A 133 -14.83 4.38 12.20
CA ASN A 133 -14.41 4.10 13.57
C ASN A 133 -14.16 2.59 13.72
N TRP A 134 -12.89 2.23 13.71
CA TRP A 134 -12.48 0.84 13.75
C TRP A 134 -12.86 0.26 15.12
N PRO A 135 -13.39 -0.97 15.21
CA PRO A 135 -13.75 -1.58 16.49
C PRO A 135 -12.59 -1.52 17.49
N ASP A 136 -12.93 -1.31 18.78
CA ASP A 136 -12.10 -0.92 19.95
C ASP A 136 -10.80 -1.71 20.25
N TYR A 137 -10.36 -2.62 19.38
CA TYR A 137 -9.24 -3.52 19.64
C TYR A 137 -7.84 -2.92 19.44
N LYS A 138 -7.71 -1.62 19.11
CA LYS A 138 -6.40 -0.92 19.10
C LYS A 138 -6.51 0.43 19.79
N LYS A 139 -6.18 0.46 21.08
CA LYS A 139 -6.19 1.67 21.93
C LYS A 139 -5.03 2.65 21.65
N GLU A 140 -4.09 2.29 20.77
CA GLU A 140 -2.83 3.04 20.54
C GLU A 140 -2.66 3.51 19.08
N GLY A 141 -3.66 4.20 18.54
CA GLY A 141 -3.49 4.92 17.27
C GLY A 141 -4.40 6.12 17.16
N LYS A 142 -4.13 6.94 16.13
CA LYS A 142 -4.85 8.19 15.92
C LYS A 142 -5.51 8.18 14.54
N LEU A 143 -6.78 8.56 14.54
CA LEU A 143 -7.56 8.89 13.36
C LEU A 143 -7.15 10.29 12.92
N PHE A 144 -6.75 10.46 11.66
CA PHE A 144 -6.41 11.77 11.11
C PHE A 144 -7.36 12.10 9.98
N SER A 145 -8.46 12.76 10.31
CA SER A 145 -9.44 13.26 9.35
C SER A 145 -8.84 14.24 8.34
N ASP A 146 -7.73 14.89 8.68
CA ASP A 146 -7.14 15.96 7.89
C ASP A 146 -6.35 15.44 6.67
N LEU A 147 -6.00 14.14 6.65
CA LEU A 147 -5.48 13.46 5.45
C LEU A 147 -6.53 13.31 4.33
N ILE A 148 -7.80 13.60 4.64
CA ILE A 148 -8.96 13.40 3.76
C ILE A 148 -9.40 14.72 3.12
N SER A 149 -9.11 15.86 3.78
CA SER A 149 -9.73 17.15 3.46
C SER A 149 -8.87 18.08 2.62
N GLU A 150 -7.55 17.90 2.58
CA GLU A 150 -6.69 18.75 1.75
C GLU A 150 -6.49 18.16 0.36
N ARG A 151 -7.36 18.64 -0.53
CA ARG A 151 -7.37 18.52 -2.00
C ARG A 151 -8.05 17.24 -2.47
N SER A 152 -9.01 17.48 -3.36
CA SER A 152 -9.73 16.59 -4.27
C SER A 152 -8.85 15.51 -4.91
N VAL A 153 -8.42 14.55 -4.11
CA VAL A 153 -7.67 13.40 -4.56
C VAL A 153 -8.48 12.17 -4.22
N ALA A 154 -8.93 11.49 -5.26
CA ALA A 154 -9.59 10.21 -5.16
C ALA A 154 -8.60 9.19 -4.55
N PHE A 155 -8.88 8.75 -3.33
CA PHE A 155 -8.13 7.69 -2.68
C PHE A 155 -8.77 6.36 -3.09
N SER A 156 -8.07 5.30 -3.47
CA SER A 156 -8.70 3.98 -3.56
C SER A 156 -7.86 2.97 -2.82
N SER A 157 -8.00 2.94 -1.50
CA SER A 157 -7.48 1.86 -0.67
C SER A 157 -8.65 0.99 -0.21
N VAL A 158 -8.77 -0.21 -0.77
CA VAL A 158 -9.70 -1.24 -0.26
C VAL A 158 -9.00 -1.97 0.89
N VAL A 159 -9.65 -1.97 2.05
CA VAL A 159 -9.27 -2.75 3.25
C VAL A 159 -9.33 -4.25 2.96
#